data_AF-A0AAE4QB89-F1
#
_entry.id   AF-A0AAE4QB89-F1
#
_cell.length_a   1.000
_cell.length_b   1.000
_cell.length_c   1.000
_cell.angle_alpha   90.00
_cell.angle_beta   90.00
_cell.angle_gamma   90.00
#
_symmetry.space_group_name_H-M   'P 1'
#
loop_
_entity.id
_entity.type
_entity.pdbx_description
1 polymer ?
#
loop_
_entity_poly.entity_id
_entity_poly.type
_entity_poly.pdbx_seq_one_letter_code
_entity_poly.pdbx_strand_id
1 'polypeptide(L)'
;MKFVTIEEYSNLFFESKVLNTLADIEFSIQERCELLDIFYRVNRYGLDRKMLGKHFHKDVDAESGTINMVVHGSNKMLELIITQNTASKFFITNCYKRKN
;
A
#
# COMPACT_ATOMS: atom_id res chain seq x y z
N MET A 1 -12.98 -15.83 3.44
CA MET A 1 -13.48 -15.34 2.13
C MET A 1 -12.57 -14.22 1.64
N LYS A 2 -11.78 -14.46 0.59
CA LYS A 2 -10.75 -13.57 0.05
C LYS A 2 -11.31 -12.77 -1.12
N PHE A 3 -11.85 -11.59 -0.87
CA PHE A 3 -12.16 -10.64 -1.94
C PHE A 3 -11.96 -9.23 -1.37
N VAL A 4 -10.73 -8.74 -1.47
CA VAL A 4 -10.54 -7.31 -1.68
C VAL A 4 -10.52 -7.17 -3.19
N THR A 5 -11.65 -6.79 -3.79
CA THR A 5 -11.64 -6.36 -5.17
C THR A 5 -10.98 -4.98 -5.16
N ILE A 6 -9.69 -4.95 -5.49
CA ILE A 6 -9.02 -3.68 -5.70
C ILE A 6 -9.43 -3.23 -7.11
N GLU A 7 -10.42 -2.34 -7.19
CA GLU A 7 -10.60 -1.59 -8.42
C GLU A 7 -9.34 -0.73 -8.60
N GLU A 8 -8.67 -0.87 -9.75
CA GLU A 8 -7.48 -0.08 -10.03
C GLU A 8 -7.87 1.40 -9.96
N TYR A 9 -7.30 2.10 -8.97
CA TYR A 9 -7.41 3.54 -8.94
C TYR A 9 -6.64 4.08 -10.15
N SER A 10 -7.17 5.12 -10.79
CA SER A 10 -6.64 5.66 -12.05
C SER A 10 -5.13 5.94 -12.05
N ASN A 11 -4.55 6.20 -10.87
CA ASN A 11 -3.15 6.52 -10.68
C ASN A 11 -2.32 5.42 -9.98
N LEU A 12 -2.94 4.32 -9.55
CA LEU A 12 -2.28 3.21 -8.84
C LEU A 12 -2.29 1.93 -9.69
N PHE A 13 -1.10 1.35 -9.85
CA PHE A 13 -0.88 0.10 -10.54
C PHE A 13 -0.27 -0.92 -9.59
N PHE A 14 -0.68 -2.18 -9.71
CA PHE A 14 -0.12 -3.28 -8.93
C PHE A 14 0.80 -4.10 -9.81
N GLU A 15 2.03 -4.34 -9.38
CA GLU A 15 2.86 -5.32 -10.07
C GLU A 15 2.21 -6.72 -9.95
N SER A 16 2.27 -7.52 -11.01
CA SER A 16 1.63 -8.84 -11.05
C SER A 16 2.09 -9.75 -9.89
N LYS A 17 3.36 -9.63 -9.48
CA LYS A 17 3.90 -10.36 -8.32
C LYS A 17 3.19 -9.99 -7.01
N VAL A 18 2.85 -8.71 -6.84
CA VAL A 18 2.15 -8.18 -5.67
C VAL A 18 0.70 -8.64 -5.65
N LEU A 19 0.02 -8.67 -6.80
CA LEU A 19 -1.34 -9.21 -6.90
C LEU A 19 -1.39 -10.67 -6.44
N ASN A 20 -0.42 -11.49 -6.84
CA ASN A 20 -0.31 -12.87 -6.38
C ASN A 20 -0.10 -12.95 -4.87
N THR A 21 0.80 -12.13 -4.31
CA THR A 21 1.03 -12.11 -2.85
C THR A 21 -0.20 -11.65 -2.07
N LEU A 22 -0.92 -10.63 -2.55
CA LEU A 22 -2.16 -10.16 -1.94
C LEU A 22 -3.26 -11.23 -1.99
N ALA A 23 -3.35 -11.97 -3.10
CA ALA A 23 -4.29 -13.08 -3.24
C ALA A 23 -4.02 -14.19 -2.22
N ASP A 24 -2.78 -14.37 -1.76
CA ASP A 24 -2.42 -15.36 -0.76
C ASP A 24 -2.65 -14.92 0.68
N ILE A 25 -2.73 -13.61 0.94
CA ILE A 25 -2.93 -13.05 2.28
C ILE A 25 -4.41 -13.05 2.68
N GLU A 26 -4.70 -13.55 3.89
CA GLU A 26 -5.98 -13.32 4.54
C GLU A 26 -5.96 -12.00 5.34
N PHE A 27 -6.89 -11.12 5.01
CA PHE A 27 -7.09 -9.83 5.67
C PHE A 27 -8.31 -9.85 6.59
N SER A 28 -8.11 -9.40 7.82
CA SER A 28 -9.18 -9.00 8.75
C SER A 28 -9.93 -7.77 8.22
N ILE A 29 -11.12 -7.51 8.75
CA ILE A 29 -11.93 -6.34 8.36
C ILE A 29 -11.14 -5.04 8.59
N GLN A 30 -10.45 -4.92 9.73
CA GLN A 30 -9.64 -3.75 10.04
C GLN A 30 -8.53 -3.53 9.01
N GLU A 31 -7.75 -4.57 8.69
CA GLU A 31 -6.67 -4.47 7.69
C GLU A 31 -7.21 -4.06 6.32
N ARG A 32 -8.40 -4.55 5.92
CA ARG A 32 -9.05 -4.14 4.66
C ARG A 32 -9.43 -2.65 4.67
N CYS A 33 -10.01 -2.16 5.76
CA CYS A 33 -10.37 -0.75 5.87
C CYS A 33 -9.13 0.17 5.86
N GLU A 34 -8.05 -0.22 6.54
CA GLU A 34 -6.80 0.54 6.55
C GLU A 34 -6.13 0.55 5.15
N LEU A 35 -6.14 -0.59 4.44
CA LEU A 35 -5.69 -0.68 3.05
C LEU A 35 -6.45 0.26 2.11
N LEU A 36 -7.79 0.28 2.23
CA LEU A 36 -8.63 1.16 1.40
C LEU A 36 -8.37 2.64 1.69
N ASP A 37 -8.17 3.02 2.95
CA ASP A 37 -7.80 4.40 3.32
C ASP A 37 -6.44 4.79 2.74
N ILE A 38 -5.45 3.89 2.79
CA ILE A 38 -4.14 4.09 2.17
C ILE A 38 -4.27 4.32 0.66
N PHE A 39 -4.93 3.40 -0.06
CA PHE A 39 -5.04 3.50 -1.51
C PHE A 39 -5.81 4.76 -1.92
N TYR A 40 -6.88 5.11 -1.21
CA TYR A 40 -7.61 6.35 -1.42
C TYR A 40 -6.71 7.58 -1.27
N ARG A 41 -5.92 7.67 -0.19
CA ARG A 41 -5.05 8.82 0.07
C ARG A 41 -3.93 8.92 -0.94
N VAL A 42 -3.30 7.81 -1.31
CA VAL A 42 -2.26 7.81 -2.36
C VAL A 42 -2.84 8.25 -3.69
N ASN A 43 -4.01 7.73 -4.07
CA ASN A 43 -4.65 8.12 -5.32
C ASN A 43 -4.99 9.63 -5.35
N ARG A 44 -5.42 10.19 -4.21
CA ARG A 44 -5.85 11.59 -4.10
C ARG A 44 -4.70 12.58 -3.90
N TYR A 45 -3.67 12.21 -3.14
CA TYR A 45 -2.62 13.12 -2.67
C TYR A 45 -1.21 12.70 -3.13
N GLY A 46 -1.07 11.61 -3.87
CA GLY A 46 0.23 11.08 -4.26
C GLY A 46 1.07 10.66 -3.06
N LEU A 47 2.37 10.94 -3.12
CA LEU A 47 3.34 10.61 -2.07
C LEU A 47 3.48 11.72 -1.00
N ASP A 48 2.48 12.59 -0.84
CA ASP A 48 2.51 13.64 0.18
C ASP A 48 2.46 13.04 1.60
N ARG A 49 3.64 13.01 2.24
CA ARG A 49 3.83 12.45 3.58
C ARG A 49 2.90 13.06 4.64
N LYS A 50 2.56 14.35 4.55
CA LYS A 50 1.68 15.01 5.53
C LYS A 50 0.23 14.54 5.36
N MET A 51 -0.20 14.30 4.12
CA MET A 51 -1.57 13.86 3.82
C MET A 51 -1.79 12.36 4.06
N LEU A 52 -0.71 11.57 3.97
CA LEU A 52 -0.74 10.12 4.17
C LEU A 52 -0.80 9.69 5.66
N GLY A 53 -0.43 10.57 6.59
CA GLY A 53 -0.65 10.39 8.02
C GLY A 53 0.18 9.25 8.65
N LYS A 54 -0.39 8.58 9.66
CA LYS A 54 0.30 7.60 10.54
C LYS A 54 0.69 6.28 9.88
N HIS A 55 0.28 6.04 8.64
CA HIS A 55 0.61 4.82 7.90
C HIS A 55 2.05 4.82 7.39
N PHE A 56 2.75 5.95 7.45
CA PHE A 56 4.12 6.09 6.97
C PHE A 56 5.16 5.62 7.99
N HIS A 57 6.02 4.67 7.62
CA HIS A 57 7.25 4.39 8.36
C HIS A 57 8.43 5.20 7.80
N LYS A 58 9.29 5.67 8.70
CA LYS A 58 10.18 6.84 8.52
C LYS A 58 11.25 6.71 7.42
N ASP A 59 11.45 5.53 6.85
CA ASP A 59 12.70 5.14 6.18
C ASP A 59 12.65 5.17 4.66
N VAL A 60 11.65 5.80 4.04
CA VAL A 60 11.60 5.87 2.59
C VAL A 60 11.69 7.28 2.07
N ASP A 61 12.67 7.43 1.19
CA ASP A 61 13.05 8.63 0.49
C ASP A 61 11.93 9.03 -0.48
N ALA A 62 11.04 9.92 -0.03
CA ALA A 62 10.02 10.52 -0.87
C ALA A 62 10.63 11.34 -2.03
N GLU A 63 11.88 11.80 -1.92
CA GLU A 63 12.60 12.48 -3.01
C GLU A 63 12.99 11.49 -4.12
N SER A 64 13.25 10.22 -3.76
CA SER A 64 13.43 9.11 -4.72
C SER A 64 12.13 8.62 -5.37
N GLY A 65 10.98 9.21 -5.01
CA GLY A 65 9.68 8.79 -5.49
C GLY A 65 9.20 7.46 -4.91
N THR A 66 9.72 7.00 -3.78
CA THR A 66 9.24 5.76 -3.14
C THR A 66 8.67 6.07 -1.75
N ILE A 67 7.70 5.28 -1.30
CA ILE A 67 7.14 5.34 0.05
C ILE A 67 6.89 3.93 0.58
N ASN A 68 7.04 3.75 1.89
CA ASN A 68 6.64 2.53 2.57
C ASN A 68 5.49 2.81 3.52
N MET A 69 4.42 2.06 3.36
CA MET A 69 3.21 2.17 4.16
C MET A 69 2.95 0.90 4.94
N VAL A 70 2.52 1.07 6.17
CA VAL A 70 2.34 -0.01 7.12
C VAL A 70 0.90 -0.02 7.62
N VAL A 71 0.26 -1.17 7.50
CA VAL A 71 -1.05 -1.47 8.09
C VAL A 71 -0.83 -2.35 9.32
N HIS A 72 -1.33 -1.89 10.46
CA HIS A 72 -1.16 -2.57 11.75
C HIS A 72 -2.40 -3.38 12.09
N GLY A 73 -2.28 -4.70 11.97
CA GLY A 73 -3.28 -5.64 12.49
C GLY A 73 -2.97 -6.03 13.94
N SER A 74 -3.94 -6.64 14.61
CA SER A 74 -3.85 -7.05 16.02
C SER A 74 -2.65 -7.94 16.37
N ASN A 75 -2.10 -8.70 15.41
CA ASN A 75 -0.93 -9.58 15.61
C ASN A 75 0.08 -9.58 14.44
N LYS A 76 -0.13 -8.74 13.42
CA LYS A 76 0.61 -8.81 12.16
C LYS A 76 0.78 -7.41 11.58
N MET A 77 1.89 -7.22 10.88
CA MET A 77 2.20 -5.98 10.18
C MET A 77 2.17 -6.27 8.67
N LEU A 78 1.43 -5.49 7.90
CA LEU A 78 1.47 -5.53 6.45
C LEU A 78 2.26 -4.32 5.96
N GLU A 79 3.27 -4.59 5.15
CA GLU A 79 4.18 -3.58 4.61
C GLU A 79 3.98 -3.46 3.10
N LEU A 80 3.81 -2.23 2.62
CA LEU A 80 3.55 -1.87 1.23
C LEU A 80 4.61 -0.91 0.73
N ILE A 81 5.31 -1.26 -0.34
CA ILE A 81 6.24 -0.35 -1.02
C ILE A 81 5.55 0.21 -2.26
N ILE A 82 5.41 1.54 -2.32
CA ILE A 82 4.82 2.25 -3.45
C ILE A 82 5.87 3.15 -4.10
N THR A 83 6.08 3.00 -5.41
CA THR A 83 7.07 3.74 -6.19
C THR A 83 6.40 4.54 -7.30
N GLN A 84 6.74 5.82 -7.42
CA GLN A 84 6.37 6.71 -8.51
C GLN A 84 7.40 6.58 -9.63
N ASN A 85 6.93 6.37 -10.86
CA ASN A 85 7.79 6.40 -12.03
C ASN A 85 7.82 7.80 -12.69
N THR A 86 8.63 7.91 -13.74
CA THR A 86 8.76 9.14 -14.55
C THR A 86 7.48 9.59 -15.24
N ALA A 87 6.54 8.66 -15.49
CA ALA A 87 5.22 8.96 -16.04
C ALA A 87 4.19 9.39 -14.97
N SER A 88 4.64 9.68 -13.75
CA SER A 88 3.79 10.03 -12.59
C SER A 88 2.76 8.96 -12.21
N LYS A 89 3.00 7.70 -12.61
CA LYS A 89 2.20 6.55 -12.19
C LYS A 89 2.79 5.98 -10.91
N PHE A 90 1.92 5.60 -9.97
CA PHE A 90 2.32 4.94 -8.73
C PHE A 90 2.19 3.43 -8.87
N PHE A 91 3.20 2.69 -8.44
CA PHE A 91 3.27 1.24 -8.49
C PHE A 91 3.38 0.69 -7.09
N ILE A 92 2.57 -0.30 -6.74
CA ILE A 92 2.84 -1.13 -5.57
C ILE A 92 3.82 -2.22 -6.00
N THR A 93 5.06 -2.10 -5.54
CA THR A 93 6.20 -2.90 -5.98
C THR A 93 6.53 -4.04 -5.01
N ASN A 94 6.06 -3.96 -3.76
CA ASN A 94 6.17 -5.05 -2.80
C ASN A 94 5.02 -5.01 -1.79
N CYS A 95 4.62 -6.20 -1.33
CA CYS A 95 3.63 -6.37 -0.29
C CYS A 95 3.95 -7.65 0.48
N TYR A 96 4.14 -7.58 1.79
CA TYR A 96 4.29 -8.78 2.60
C TYR A 96 3.72 -8.59 4.00
N LYS A 97 3.23 -9.71 4.55
CA LYS A 97 2.71 -9.77 5.92
C LYS A 97 3.81 -10.29 6.84
N ARG A 98 4.39 -9.40 7.63
CA ARG A 98 5.36 -9.77 8.67
C ARG A 98 4.59 -10.37 9.85
N LYS A 99 4.95 -11.60 10.22
CA LYS A 99 4.60 -12.16 11.52
C LYS A 99 5.61 -11.59 12.52
N ASN A 100 5.12 -11.01 13.61
CA ASN A 100 5.97 -10.74 14.77
C ASN A 100 6.49 -12.05 15.35
#